data_AF-A0A9Q4BL82-F1
#
_entry.id   AF-A0A9Q4BL82-F1
#
_cell.length_a   1.000
_cell.length_b   1.000
_cell.length_c   1.000
_cell.angle_alpha   90.00
_cell.angle_beta   90.00
_cell.angle_gamma   90.00
#
_symmetry.space_group_name_H-M   'P 1'
#
loop_
_entity.id
_entity.type
_entity.pdbx_description
1 polymer ?
#
loop_
_entity_poly.entity_id
_entity_poly.type
_entity_poly.pdbx_seq_one_letter_code
_entity_poly.pdbx_strand_id
1 'polypeptide(L)'
;MKKLLILITLPLIIFLSSCSNPTQGPESLEKGKVSLKLDKENAPSDVSLVTAYLSRPDCDTIVRNLSMYDSSAAEIAFENIKTGAWHLKIDAKSATGTLLYTGQTDLMVEDSKTTDVYMTLNPVSTGVGSVYISVKWASTSSWTDYINNAILKGSEAFGNPIGGVSAAKVLFENGKYRMWYNNTYTSGRGDIQYAESIDGIHWHNVLQRPVLSPGTPGSWDGYMVGISSIIKDEQEYKMYYAAFSAYGTKNFVGLAVSKDGLTWEKYPDPILTVPDNETGLCASGVVKKDTTYYMFYHTEPTLKINMAESKDGIHWTQYKGNPVLAPVAPWEMSGVVYASVVYDGKQFIMVYGNWIRQALGIATSPDGINWQRDKANPVFQVNFTSHQWTNYINYPFFFKNGDQERIYYTGPANGMNNVAVIFKQ
;
A
#
# COMPACT_ATOMS: atom_id res chain seq x y z
N MET A 1 37.75 60.58 -11.11
CA MET A 1 38.30 59.35 -10.49
C MET A 1 38.24 58.24 -11.53
N LYS A 2 39.40 57.71 -11.93
CA LYS A 2 39.57 56.74 -13.01
C LYS A 2 38.87 55.42 -12.64
N LYS A 3 37.92 54.94 -13.45
CA LYS A 3 37.40 53.56 -13.36
C LYS A 3 38.15 52.71 -14.39
N LEU A 4 38.88 51.73 -13.87
CA LEU A 4 39.65 50.73 -14.61
C LEU A 4 38.67 49.70 -15.18
N LEU A 5 38.57 49.60 -16.51
CA LEU A 5 37.82 48.55 -17.20
C LEU A 5 38.78 47.36 -17.39
N ILE A 6 38.58 46.28 -16.65
CA ILE A 6 39.31 45.02 -16.85
C ILE A 6 38.45 44.15 -17.78
N LEU A 7 38.96 43.95 -19.00
CA LEU A 7 38.43 43.00 -19.97
C LEU A 7 38.92 41.60 -19.56
N ILE A 8 38.02 40.73 -19.10
CA ILE A 8 38.32 39.31 -18.87
C ILE A 8 37.75 38.55 -20.07
N THR A 9 38.64 38.08 -20.93
CA THR A 9 38.34 37.11 -21.99
C THR A 9 38.17 35.73 -21.38
N LEU A 10 36.94 35.20 -21.37
CA LEU A 10 36.66 33.81 -21.03
C LEU A 10 36.86 32.94 -22.28
N PRO A 11 37.68 31.88 -22.26
CA PRO A 11 37.79 30.97 -23.39
C PRO A 11 36.51 30.12 -23.52
N LEU A 12 35.98 30.07 -24.74
CA LEU A 12 34.85 29.27 -25.16
C LEU A 12 35.21 27.77 -25.06
N ILE A 13 34.81 27.10 -23.97
CA ILE A 13 34.93 25.65 -23.85
C ILE A 13 33.81 25.02 -24.68
N ILE A 14 34.17 24.51 -25.85
CA ILE A 14 33.31 23.67 -26.68
C ILE A 14 33.18 22.32 -25.96
N PHE A 15 32.03 22.09 -25.31
CA PHE A 15 31.63 20.74 -24.92
C PHE A 15 31.29 19.96 -26.18
N LEU A 16 32.23 19.15 -26.67
CA LEU A 16 31.91 18.05 -27.56
C LEU A 16 31.06 17.07 -26.77
N SER A 17 29.76 17.04 -27.07
CA SER A 17 28.82 16.02 -26.60
C SER A 17 29.24 14.67 -27.18
N SER A 18 30.05 13.94 -26.41
CA SER A 18 30.20 12.49 -26.60
C SER A 18 28.86 11.84 -26.25
N CYS A 19 28.06 11.53 -27.26
CA CYS A 19 26.98 10.55 -27.13
C CYS A 19 27.61 9.20 -26.76
N SER A 20 27.72 8.91 -25.47
CA SER A 20 27.99 7.56 -25.00
C SER A 20 26.77 6.71 -25.32
N ASN A 21 26.87 5.84 -26.32
CA ASN A 21 25.90 4.76 -26.53
C ASN A 21 25.75 3.99 -25.20
N PRO A 22 24.54 3.76 -24.70
CA PRO A 22 24.35 2.92 -23.52
C PRO A 22 24.85 1.52 -23.86
N THR A 23 25.84 1.05 -23.10
CA THR A 23 26.37 -0.30 -23.19
C THR A 23 25.25 -1.31 -22.97
N GLN A 24 25.04 -2.21 -23.94
CA GLN A 24 24.15 -3.36 -23.79
C GLN A 24 24.62 -4.22 -22.61
N GLY A 25 23.82 -4.25 -21.54
CA GLY A 25 23.93 -5.26 -20.49
C GLY A 25 23.56 -6.65 -21.03
N PRO A 26 23.87 -7.73 -20.30
CA PRO A 26 23.61 -9.09 -20.75
C PRO A 26 22.14 -9.30 -21.10
N GLU A 27 21.87 -9.89 -22.27
CA GLU A 27 20.52 -10.20 -22.75
C GLU A 27 19.86 -11.28 -21.87
N SER A 28 18.71 -10.95 -21.29
CA SER A 28 17.81 -11.90 -20.63
C SER A 28 17.06 -12.73 -21.68
N LEU A 29 16.86 -14.03 -21.39
CA LEU A 29 16.06 -14.96 -22.21
C LEU A 29 14.55 -14.82 -21.97
N GLU A 30 14.13 -14.07 -20.94
CA GLU A 30 12.72 -13.89 -20.62
C GLU A 30 12.10 -12.75 -21.45
N LYS A 31 10.99 -13.05 -22.12
CA LYS A 31 10.21 -12.07 -22.87
C LYS A 31 8.99 -11.69 -22.03
N GLY A 32 8.72 -10.40 -21.87
CA GLY A 32 7.54 -9.94 -21.11
C GLY A 32 6.58 -9.09 -21.90
N LYS A 33 5.71 -8.37 -21.19
CA LYS A 33 4.55 -7.67 -21.75
C LYS A 33 4.62 -6.18 -21.47
N VAL A 34 4.52 -5.34 -22.50
CA VAL A 34 4.34 -3.88 -22.39
C VAL A 34 2.86 -3.57 -22.56
N SER A 35 2.21 -2.95 -21.57
CA SER A 35 0.76 -2.66 -21.64
C SER A 35 0.49 -1.17 -21.54
N LEU A 36 -0.04 -0.53 -22.57
CA LEU A 36 -0.41 0.89 -22.56
C LEU A 36 -1.85 1.06 -22.10
N LYS A 37 -2.09 1.67 -20.95
CA LYS A 37 -3.42 2.02 -20.47
C LYS A 37 -3.75 3.45 -20.81
N LEU A 38 -4.91 3.65 -21.43
CA LEU A 38 -5.42 4.96 -21.79
C LEU A 38 -6.38 5.48 -20.73
N ASP A 39 -6.20 6.73 -20.32
CA ASP A 39 -7.23 7.45 -19.58
C ASP A 39 -8.33 7.90 -20.54
N LYS A 40 -9.40 7.10 -20.63
CA LYS A 40 -10.55 7.39 -21.51
C LYS A 40 -11.40 8.56 -21.02
N GLU A 41 -11.43 8.84 -19.71
CA GLU A 41 -12.27 9.90 -19.14
C GLU A 41 -11.75 11.28 -19.54
N ASN A 42 -10.42 11.41 -19.64
CA ASN A 42 -9.76 12.66 -20.00
C ASN A 42 -9.31 12.75 -21.47
N ALA A 43 -9.53 11.70 -22.28
CA ALA A 43 -9.19 11.73 -23.70
C ALA A 43 -10.08 12.72 -24.47
N PRO A 44 -9.53 13.50 -25.42
CA PRO A 44 -10.33 14.40 -26.26
C PRO A 44 -11.43 13.64 -27.03
N SER A 45 -12.62 14.22 -27.09
CA SER A 45 -13.84 13.57 -27.63
C SER A 45 -13.77 13.26 -29.12
N ASP A 46 -12.85 13.88 -29.86
CA ASP A 46 -12.62 13.68 -31.28
C ASP A 46 -11.61 12.55 -31.58
N VAL A 47 -10.91 12.04 -30.56
CA VAL A 47 -10.04 10.86 -30.68
C VAL A 47 -10.90 9.59 -30.70
N SER A 48 -10.72 8.78 -31.74
CA SER A 48 -11.47 7.54 -31.96
C SER A 48 -10.59 6.28 -32.05
N LEU A 49 -9.31 6.48 -32.37
CA LEU A 49 -8.35 5.42 -32.61
C LEU A 49 -6.97 5.85 -32.08
N VAL A 50 -6.34 5.02 -31.27
CA VAL A 50 -4.96 5.19 -30.84
C VAL A 50 -4.11 4.10 -31.47
N THR A 51 -3.08 4.48 -32.22
CA THR A 51 -2.07 3.57 -32.77
C THR A 51 -0.77 3.72 -31.98
N ALA A 52 -0.24 2.61 -31.49
CA ALA A 52 1.03 2.57 -30.79
C ALA A 52 2.08 1.77 -31.59
N TYR A 53 3.28 2.32 -31.67
CA TYR A 53 4.42 1.79 -32.39
C TYR A 53 5.56 1.58 -31.39
N LEU A 54 5.98 0.33 -31.21
CA LEU A 54 7.09 -0.02 -30.35
C LEU A 54 8.24 -0.54 -31.21
N SER A 55 9.38 0.14 -31.19
CA SER A 55 10.50 -0.09 -32.10
C SER A 55 11.84 -0.15 -31.39
N ARG A 56 12.77 -0.94 -31.92
CA ARG A 56 14.16 -1.05 -31.47
C ARG A 56 15.04 -1.42 -32.68
N PRO A 57 16.31 -1.00 -32.77
CA PRO A 57 17.13 -1.20 -33.96
C PRO A 57 17.34 -2.65 -34.42
N ASP A 58 17.19 -3.63 -33.54
CA ASP A 58 17.43 -5.06 -33.78
C ASP A 58 16.14 -5.89 -33.93
N CYS A 59 14.98 -5.25 -34.06
CA CYS A 59 13.71 -5.95 -34.31
C CYS A 59 12.74 -5.13 -35.16
N ASP A 60 11.77 -5.81 -35.76
CA ASP A 60 10.68 -5.15 -36.48
C ASP A 60 9.82 -4.31 -35.53
N THR A 61 9.34 -3.16 -36.02
CA THR A 61 8.40 -2.31 -35.29
C THR A 61 7.09 -3.04 -35.05
N ILE A 62 6.70 -3.17 -33.79
CA ILE A 62 5.44 -3.78 -33.39
C ILE A 62 4.37 -2.68 -33.36
N VAL A 63 3.29 -2.88 -34.11
CA VAL A 63 2.18 -1.93 -34.20
C VAL A 63 0.92 -2.52 -33.56
N ARG A 64 0.24 -1.73 -32.75
CA ARG A 64 -1.03 -2.10 -32.11
C ARG A 64 -2.01 -0.93 -32.17
N ASN A 65 -3.29 -1.25 -32.25
CA ASN A 65 -4.37 -0.27 -32.34
C ASN A 65 -5.35 -0.47 -31.20
N LEU A 66 -5.91 0.64 -30.69
CA LEU A 66 -7.00 0.66 -29.73
C LEU A 66 -8.13 1.53 -30.26
N SER A 67 -9.32 0.96 -30.40
CA SER A 67 -10.52 1.72 -30.68
C SER A 67 -11.08 2.33 -29.40
N MET A 68 -11.46 3.61 -29.46
CA MET A 68 -12.11 4.31 -28.35
C MET A 68 -13.57 3.89 -28.15
N TYR A 69 -14.18 3.26 -29.16
CA TYR A 69 -15.59 2.82 -29.13
C TYR A 69 -15.78 1.41 -28.54
N ASP A 70 -14.70 0.64 -28.37
CA ASP A 70 -14.80 -0.67 -27.73
C ASP A 70 -14.91 -0.50 -26.21
N SER A 71 -16.05 -0.92 -25.66
CA SER A 71 -16.36 -0.84 -24.23
C SER A 71 -15.42 -1.68 -23.34
N SER A 72 -14.64 -2.60 -23.91
CA SER A 72 -13.87 -3.58 -23.16
C SER A 72 -12.36 -3.28 -23.04
N ALA A 73 -11.78 -2.47 -23.93
CA ALA A 73 -10.34 -2.26 -23.97
C ALA A 73 -9.96 -0.80 -23.72
N ALA A 74 -9.36 -0.52 -22.56
CA ALA A 74 -8.57 0.70 -22.32
C ALA A 74 -7.06 0.41 -22.36
N GLU A 75 -6.67 -0.74 -22.90
CA GLU A 75 -5.30 -1.25 -22.84
C GLU A 75 -4.81 -1.72 -24.22
N ILE A 76 -3.59 -1.34 -24.59
CA ILE A 76 -2.82 -1.88 -25.72
C ILE A 76 -1.72 -2.77 -25.16
N ALA A 77 -1.78 -4.07 -25.40
CA ALA A 77 -0.74 -5.00 -25.00
C ALA A 77 0.23 -5.33 -26.14
N PHE A 78 1.53 -5.24 -25.84
CA PHE A 78 2.59 -5.84 -26.62
C PHE A 78 3.17 -7.01 -25.84
N GLU A 79 3.10 -8.20 -26.43
CA GLU A 79 3.65 -9.42 -25.84
C GLU A 79 5.05 -9.70 -26.39
N ASN A 80 5.79 -10.54 -25.69
CA ASN A 80 7.09 -11.06 -26.13
C ASN A 80 8.19 -9.98 -26.30
N ILE A 81 8.20 -8.96 -25.45
CA ILE A 81 9.15 -7.84 -25.49
C ILE A 81 10.45 -8.18 -24.75
N LYS A 82 11.58 -7.95 -25.41
CA LYS A 82 12.93 -8.12 -24.84
C LYS A 82 13.32 -6.96 -23.91
N THR A 83 14.19 -7.21 -22.93
CA THR A 83 14.84 -6.16 -22.15
C THR A 83 15.77 -5.30 -23.01
N GLY A 84 15.91 -4.01 -22.69
CA GLY A 84 16.78 -3.04 -23.35
C GLY A 84 16.07 -1.73 -23.70
N ALA A 85 16.74 -0.89 -24.47
CA ALA A 85 16.20 0.38 -24.94
C ALA A 85 15.16 0.15 -26.05
N TRP A 86 14.01 0.78 -25.92
CA TRP A 86 12.95 0.79 -26.92
C TRP A 86 12.49 2.21 -27.18
N HIS A 87 11.99 2.45 -28.38
CA HIS A 87 11.37 3.70 -28.78
C HIS A 87 9.88 3.49 -28.98
N LEU A 88 9.06 4.23 -28.24
CA LEU A 88 7.60 4.21 -28.32
C LEU A 88 7.11 5.48 -29.00
N LYS A 89 6.32 5.31 -30.06
CA LYS A 89 5.55 6.38 -30.70
C LYS A 89 4.06 6.09 -30.59
N ILE A 90 3.28 7.13 -30.36
CA ILE A 90 1.81 7.08 -30.27
C ILE A 90 1.22 8.09 -31.25
N ASP A 91 0.21 7.64 -32.00
CA ASP A 91 -0.62 8.47 -32.87
C ASP A 91 -2.10 8.34 -32.48
N ALA A 92 -2.77 9.44 -32.16
CA ALA A 92 -4.20 9.49 -31.88
C ALA A 92 -4.95 10.11 -33.07
N LYS A 93 -6.02 9.44 -33.52
CA LYS A 93 -6.69 9.72 -34.79
C LYS A 93 -8.21 9.86 -34.63
N SER A 94 -8.81 10.71 -35.47
CA SER A 94 -10.26 10.83 -35.61
C SER A 94 -10.90 9.60 -36.26
N ALA A 95 -12.23 9.53 -36.27
CA ALA A 95 -12.97 8.41 -36.87
C ALA A 95 -12.71 8.27 -38.38
N THR A 96 -12.28 9.34 -39.03
CA THR A 96 -11.90 9.37 -40.45
C THR A 96 -10.42 9.04 -40.68
N GLY A 97 -9.69 8.68 -39.62
CA GLY A 97 -8.26 8.35 -39.67
C GLY A 97 -7.33 9.57 -39.71
N THR A 98 -7.84 10.78 -39.52
CA THR A 98 -7.03 12.00 -39.49
C THR A 98 -6.18 12.01 -38.23
N LEU A 99 -4.88 12.25 -38.36
CA LEU A 99 -3.97 12.38 -37.22
C LEU A 99 -4.29 13.67 -36.45
N LEU A 100 -4.66 13.52 -35.18
CA LEU A 100 -5.01 14.62 -34.30
C LEU A 100 -3.87 14.95 -33.34
N TYR A 101 -3.23 13.91 -32.78
CA TYR A 101 -2.14 14.06 -31.82
C TYR A 101 -1.05 13.02 -32.06
N THR A 102 0.19 13.38 -31.75
CA THR A 102 1.33 12.46 -31.82
C THR A 102 2.34 12.74 -30.71
N GLY A 103 3.01 11.70 -30.25
CA GLY A 103 4.06 11.80 -29.23
C GLY A 103 5.01 10.62 -29.36
N GLN A 104 6.23 10.79 -28.87
CA GLN A 104 7.22 9.73 -28.84
C GLN A 104 8.14 9.88 -27.64
N THR A 105 8.72 8.77 -27.19
CA THR A 105 9.66 8.73 -26.08
C THR A 105 10.50 7.47 -26.14
N ASP A 106 11.66 7.51 -25.51
CA ASP A 106 12.47 6.34 -25.27
C ASP A 106 12.08 5.72 -23.93
N LEU A 107 12.11 4.40 -23.87
CA LEU A 107 11.83 3.64 -22.66
C LEU A 107 12.89 2.56 -22.46
N MET A 108 13.29 2.38 -21.21
CA MET A 108 14.16 1.30 -20.81
C MET A 108 13.32 0.15 -20.26
N VAL A 109 13.35 -0.98 -20.96
CA VAL A 109 12.76 -2.23 -20.49
C VAL A 109 13.82 -2.95 -19.68
N GLU A 110 13.67 -2.96 -18.36
CA GLU A 110 14.54 -3.70 -17.45
C GLU A 110 13.81 -4.91 -16.89
N ASP A 111 14.54 -5.99 -16.64
CA ASP A 111 13.97 -7.18 -16.03
C ASP A 111 13.38 -6.85 -14.65
N SER A 112 12.16 -7.33 -14.39
CA SER A 112 11.48 -7.25 -13.10
C SER A 112 11.33 -5.83 -12.53
N LYS A 113 11.38 -4.80 -13.40
CA LYS A 113 11.16 -3.40 -13.05
C LYS A 113 10.03 -2.82 -13.88
N THR A 114 9.17 -2.05 -13.23
CA THR A 114 8.17 -1.23 -13.92
C THR A 114 8.78 0.14 -14.19
N THR A 115 8.86 0.50 -15.46
CA THR A 115 9.23 1.85 -15.89
C THR A 115 7.96 2.58 -16.27
N ASP A 116 7.49 3.49 -15.42
CA ASP A 116 6.39 4.38 -15.78
C ASP A 116 6.87 5.36 -16.84
N VAL A 117 6.23 5.33 -17.99
CA VAL A 117 6.52 6.24 -19.09
C VAL A 117 5.33 7.17 -19.26
N TYR A 118 5.52 8.44 -18.89
CA TYR A 118 4.54 9.48 -19.12
C TYR A 118 4.87 10.18 -20.43
N MET A 119 3.89 10.25 -21.32
CA MET A 119 4.01 10.95 -22.59
C MET A 119 2.80 11.85 -22.80
N THR A 120 3.06 13.12 -23.07
CA THR A 120 2.05 14.06 -23.56
C THR A 120 2.05 14.00 -25.09
N LEU A 121 0.89 13.75 -25.70
CA LEU A 121 0.76 13.85 -27.15
C LEU A 121 0.57 15.32 -27.54
N ASN A 122 1.35 15.77 -28.51
CA ASN A 122 1.21 17.11 -29.05
C ASN A 122 0.17 17.11 -30.18
N PRO A 123 -0.70 18.11 -30.24
CA PRO A 123 -1.65 18.25 -31.34
C PRO A 123 -0.92 18.50 -32.66
N VAL A 124 -1.40 17.91 -33.74
CA VAL A 124 -0.86 18.07 -35.10
C VAL A 124 -1.44 19.32 -35.79
N SER A 125 -2.50 19.91 -35.23
CA SER A 125 -3.15 21.17 -35.65
C SER A 125 -3.52 22.06 -34.45
N THR A 126 -4.31 23.13 -34.67
CA THR A 126 -4.87 23.95 -33.58
C THR A 126 -5.89 23.16 -32.76
N GLY A 127 -5.64 23.04 -31.46
CA GLY A 127 -6.50 22.36 -30.49
C GLY A 127 -5.68 22.05 -29.23
N VAL A 128 -6.32 21.99 -28.06
CA VAL A 128 -5.66 21.59 -26.81
C VAL A 128 -6.28 20.29 -26.34
N GLY A 129 -5.46 19.25 -26.20
CA GLY A 129 -5.90 17.94 -25.73
C GLY A 129 -4.69 17.11 -25.33
N SER A 130 -4.76 16.48 -24.16
CA SER A 130 -3.71 15.58 -23.65
C SER A 130 -4.32 14.18 -23.54
N VAL A 131 -3.54 13.17 -23.91
CA VAL A 131 -3.92 11.77 -23.76
C VAL A 131 -2.91 11.13 -22.83
N TYR A 132 -3.37 10.61 -21.68
CA TYR A 132 -2.51 9.94 -20.71
C TYR A 132 -2.40 8.46 -21.05
N ILE A 133 -1.16 7.99 -21.19
CA ILE A 133 -0.84 6.59 -21.43
C ILE A 133 0.06 6.07 -20.32
N SER A 134 -0.40 5.06 -19.57
CA SER A 134 0.38 4.37 -18.52
C SER A 134 0.88 3.04 -19.04
N VAL A 135 2.19 2.82 -19.05
CA VAL A 135 2.80 1.58 -19.55
C VAL A 135 3.07 0.62 -18.39
N LYS A 136 2.35 -0.50 -18.29
CA LYS A 136 2.59 -1.54 -17.27
C LYS A 136 3.40 -2.70 -17.83
N TRP A 137 4.50 -3.03 -17.17
CA TRP A 137 5.18 -4.33 -17.33
C TRP A 137 4.75 -5.28 -16.22
N ALA A 138 4.66 -6.58 -16.53
CA ALA A 138 4.07 -7.58 -15.64
C ALA A 138 4.74 -7.61 -14.26
N SER A 139 3.99 -7.19 -13.25
CA SER A 139 4.22 -7.60 -11.87
C SER A 139 3.76 -9.06 -11.76
N THR A 140 4.61 -9.96 -11.24
CA THR A 140 4.15 -11.28 -10.78
C THR A 140 3.18 -11.17 -9.60
N SER A 141 3.16 -10.01 -8.93
CA SER A 141 2.15 -9.74 -7.91
C SER A 141 0.82 -9.38 -8.55
N SER A 142 -0.20 -10.13 -8.14
CA SER A 142 -1.61 -9.82 -8.38
C SER A 142 -2.08 -8.57 -7.62
N TRP A 143 -1.23 -7.87 -6.87
CA TRP A 143 -1.60 -6.71 -6.06
C TRP A 143 -1.18 -5.40 -6.72
N THR A 144 -2.09 -4.44 -6.78
CA THR A 144 -1.85 -3.14 -7.42
C THR A 144 -2.27 -2.00 -6.52
N ASP A 145 -1.40 -0.99 -6.45
CA ASP A 145 -1.67 0.22 -5.70
C ASP A 145 -2.81 1.05 -6.29
N TYR A 146 -3.57 1.73 -5.44
CA TYR A 146 -4.59 2.66 -5.91
C TYR A 146 -3.92 3.95 -6.40
N ILE A 147 -4.19 4.31 -7.66
CA ILE A 147 -3.53 5.44 -8.34
C ILE A 147 -3.69 6.77 -7.60
N ASN A 148 -4.81 6.96 -6.90
CA ASN A 148 -5.12 8.18 -6.14
C ASN A 148 -4.86 8.03 -4.63
N ASN A 149 -4.02 7.08 -4.21
CA ASN A 149 -3.58 7.03 -2.82
C ASN A 149 -2.92 8.36 -2.41
N ALA A 150 -3.06 8.82 -1.16
CA ALA A 150 -3.74 8.17 -0.03
C ALA A 150 -5.27 8.38 0.01
N ILE A 151 -6.01 7.38 0.53
CA ILE A 151 -7.49 7.39 0.64
C ILE A 151 -8.02 8.05 1.92
N LEU A 152 -7.18 8.23 2.94
CA LEU A 152 -7.50 9.01 4.13
C LEU A 152 -6.25 9.76 4.55
N LYS A 153 -6.31 11.10 4.46
CA LYS A 153 -5.17 11.97 4.74
C LYS A 153 -5.20 12.49 6.16
N GLY A 154 -4.04 12.52 6.81
CA GLY A 154 -3.89 13.07 8.17
C GLY A 154 -4.34 14.53 8.27
N SER A 155 -4.08 15.32 7.23
CA SER A 155 -4.45 16.74 7.15
C SER A 155 -5.95 17.01 7.08
N GLU A 156 -6.74 16.00 6.71
CA GLU A 156 -8.20 16.10 6.54
C GLU A 156 -8.94 15.34 7.66
N ALA A 157 -8.21 14.70 8.56
CA ALA A 157 -8.77 13.89 9.64
C ALA A 157 -9.32 14.75 10.79
N PHE A 158 -10.37 14.23 11.44
CA PHE A 158 -10.93 14.86 12.63
C PHE A 158 -9.88 14.99 13.74
N GLY A 159 -9.90 16.10 14.47
CA GLY A 159 -8.96 16.39 15.56
C GLY A 159 -7.63 17.00 15.11
N ASN A 160 -7.40 17.15 13.80
CA ASN A 160 -6.14 17.66 13.23
C ASN A 160 -4.90 16.94 13.80
N PRO A 161 -4.78 15.62 13.61
CA PRO A 161 -3.66 14.84 14.10
C PRO A 161 -2.40 15.19 13.31
N ILE A 162 -1.54 16.05 13.86
CA ILE A 162 -0.33 16.54 13.17
C ILE A 162 0.63 15.40 12.80
N GLY A 163 0.63 14.29 13.53
CA GLY A 163 1.38 13.06 13.18
C GLY A 163 0.68 12.19 12.14
N GLY A 164 -0.53 12.55 11.76
CA GLY A 164 -1.37 11.90 10.75
C GLY A 164 -2.22 10.74 11.28
N VAL A 165 -2.71 9.94 10.33
CA VAL A 165 -3.58 8.79 10.55
C VAL A 165 -2.90 7.48 10.16
N SER A 166 -3.17 6.39 10.89
CA SER A 166 -2.50 5.11 10.64
C SER A 166 -3.29 3.87 11.08
N ALA A 167 -2.77 2.69 10.71
CA ALA A 167 -3.16 1.38 11.20
C ALA A 167 -4.66 1.04 11.07
N ALA A 168 -5.28 1.44 9.95
CA ALA A 168 -6.67 1.17 9.66
C ALA A 168 -7.07 -0.30 9.89
N LYS A 169 -8.26 -0.50 10.45
CA LYS A 169 -8.97 -1.77 10.55
C LYS A 169 -10.37 -1.58 10.00
N VAL A 170 -10.77 -2.43 9.05
CA VAL A 170 -11.99 -2.25 8.27
C VAL A 170 -12.89 -3.47 8.39
N LEU A 171 -14.17 -3.24 8.66
CA LEU A 171 -15.24 -4.24 8.56
C LEU A 171 -16.27 -3.79 7.52
N PHE A 172 -16.96 -4.72 6.88
CA PHE A 172 -18.06 -4.43 5.96
C PHE A 172 -19.37 -5.03 6.49
N GLU A 173 -20.35 -4.18 6.76
CA GLU A 173 -21.60 -4.57 7.41
C GLU A 173 -22.73 -3.66 6.96
N ASN A 174 -23.94 -4.21 6.77
CA ASN A 174 -25.13 -3.44 6.40
C ASN A 174 -24.91 -2.53 5.17
N GLY A 175 -24.16 -3.03 4.18
CA GLY A 175 -23.89 -2.30 2.93
C GLY A 175 -22.85 -1.18 3.05
N LYS A 176 -22.15 -1.05 4.19
CA LYS A 176 -21.13 -0.01 4.39
C LYS A 176 -19.82 -0.57 4.94
N TYR A 177 -18.73 0.10 4.57
CA TYR A 177 -17.42 -0.08 5.16
C TYR A 177 -17.31 0.80 6.41
N ARG A 178 -16.72 0.21 7.45
CA ARG A 178 -16.51 0.81 8.76
C ARG A 178 -15.03 0.74 9.08
N MET A 179 -14.37 1.89 9.28
CA MET A 179 -12.94 1.95 9.58
C MET A 179 -12.72 2.51 10.97
N TRP A 180 -11.87 1.82 11.73
CA TRP A 180 -11.24 2.33 12.94
C TRP A 180 -9.75 2.55 12.66
N TYR A 181 -9.23 3.70 13.07
CA TYR A 181 -7.86 4.11 12.75
C TYR A 181 -7.25 4.94 13.87
N ASN A 182 -5.94 5.04 13.90
CA ASN A 182 -5.22 5.84 14.89
C ASN A 182 -5.09 7.28 14.42
N ASN A 183 -5.32 8.22 15.33
CA ASN A 183 -4.83 9.59 15.24
C ASN A 183 -3.56 9.73 16.05
N THR A 184 -2.57 10.47 15.54
CA THR A 184 -1.34 10.80 16.28
C THR A 184 -1.16 12.32 16.36
N TYR A 185 -0.97 12.85 17.57
CA TYR A 185 -0.80 14.29 17.82
C TYR A 185 0.66 14.68 18.14
N THR A 186 0.97 15.98 18.14
CA THR A 186 2.33 16.53 18.38
C THR A 186 2.98 16.09 19.68
N SER A 187 2.19 15.75 20.69
CA SER A 187 2.68 15.29 22.00
C SER A 187 3.06 13.80 22.02
N GLY A 188 3.00 13.11 20.87
CA GLY A 188 3.13 11.65 20.79
C GLY A 188 1.92 10.88 21.33
N ARG A 189 0.91 11.60 21.82
CA ARG A 189 -0.38 11.01 22.21
C ARG A 189 -1.11 10.51 20.97
N GLY A 190 -1.84 9.42 21.15
CA GLY A 190 -2.73 8.89 20.13
C GLY A 190 -4.06 8.43 20.71
N ASP A 191 -5.09 8.56 19.89
CA ASP A 191 -6.43 8.03 20.14
C ASP A 191 -6.93 7.25 18.91
N ILE A 192 -8.08 6.60 19.06
CA ILE A 192 -8.70 5.81 18.00
C ILE A 192 -9.94 6.57 17.51
N GLN A 193 -9.98 6.81 16.21
CA GLN A 193 -11.05 7.48 15.50
C GLN A 193 -11.79 6.51 14.58
N TYR A 194 -12.95 6.94 14.09
CA TYR A 194 -13.86 6.15 13.25
C TYR A 194 -14.34 6.92 12.02
N ALA A 195 -14.42 6.23 10.88
CA ALA A 195 -14.96 6.73 9.62
C ALA A 195 -15.80 5.66 8.88
N GLU A 196 -16.71 6.12 8.02
CA GLU A 196 -17.55 5.26 7.17
C GLU A 196 -17.27 5.51 5.69
N SER A 197 -17.56 4.50 4.88
CA SER A 197 -17.47 4.57 3.42
C SER A 197 -18.47 3.60 2.77
N ILE A 198 -18.93 3.93 1.57
CA ILE A 198 -19.78 3.03 0.76
C ILE A 198 -18.96 2.18 -0.23
N ASP A 199 -17.74 2.60 -0.56
CA ASP A 199 -16.88 1.96 -1.55
C ASP A 199 -15.54 1.48 -0.97
N GLY A 200 -15.25 1.83 0.28
CA GLY A 200 -14.01 1.53 1.01
C GLY A 200 -12.79 2.33 0.52
N ILE A 201 -13.02 3.42 -0.24
CA ILE A 201 -12.02 4.34 -0.81
C ILE A 201 -12.30 5.77 -0.34
N HIS A 202 -13.55 6.24 -0.43
CA HIS A 202 -13.93 7.58 0.01
C HIS A 202 -14.49 7.51 1.43
N TRP A 203 -13.72 8.04 2.38
CA TRP A 203 -14.03 7.96 3.81
C TRP A 203 -14.52 9.29 4.35
N HIS A 204 -15.52 9.26 5.22
CA HIS A 204 -15.99 10.44 5.93
C HIS A 204 -16.12 10.15 7.43
N ASN A 205 -15.76 11.15 8.23
CA ASN A 205 -15.91 11.08 9.68
C ASN A 205 -17.39 11.25 10.05
N VAL A 206 -17.91 10.32 10.86
CA VAL A 206 -19.29 10.40 11.36
C VAL A 206 -19.39 10.85 12.81
N LEU A 207 -18.25 10.91 13.52
CA LEU A 207 -18.17 11.36 14.91
C LEU A 207 -17.26 12.58 15.03
N GLN A 208 -17.66 13.51 15.90
CA GLN A 208 -16.88 14.68 16.30
C GLN A 208 -16.16 14.42 17.64
N ARG A 209 -15.74 13.18 17.86
CA ARG A 209 -14.97 12.71 19.02
C ARG A 209 -14.24 11.41 18.67
N PRO A 210 -13.15 11.08 19.39
CA PRO A 210 -12.58 9.74 19.35
C PRO A 210 -13.58 8.68 19.83
N VAL A 211 -13.45 7.46 19.29
CA VAL A 211 -14.20 6.30 19.78
C VAL A 211 -13.51 5.62 20.96
N LEU A 212 -12.19 5.76 21.07
CA LEU A 212 -11.41 5.34 22.23
C LEU A 212 -10.29 6.35 22.50
N SER A 213 -10.26 6.90 23.71
CA SER A 213 -9.19 7.81 24.17
C SER A 213 -8.28 7.12 25.19
N PRO A 214 -7.06 7.62 25.46
CA PRO A 214 -6.24 7.14 26.57
C PRO A 214 -6.95 7.15 27.92
N GLY A 215 -6.53 6.28 28.83
CA GLY A 215 -7.01 6.24 30.21
C GLY A 215 -6.59 7.46 31.03
N THR A 216 -6.87 7.44 32.33
CA THR A 216 -6.44 8.52 33.23
C THR A 216 -4.91 8.61 33.27
N PRO A 217 -4.31 9.81 33.40
CA PRO A 217 -2.85 9.94 33.52
C PRO A 217 -2.28 9.02 34.62
N GLY A 218 -1.21 8.29 34.28
CA GLY A 218 -0.57 7.32 35.17
C GLY A 218 -1.11 5.88 35.10
N SER A 219 -2.26 5.66 34.45
CA SER A 219 -2.72 4.30 34.12
C SER A 219 -1.88 3.65 33.02
N TRP A 220 -1.99 2.32 32.89
CA TRP A 220 -1.25 1.52 31.91
C TRP A 220 -1.55 1.89 30.45
N ASP A 221 -2.71 2.50 30.18
CA ASP A 221 -3.13 3.03 28.89
C ASP A 221 -3.32 4.56 28.89
N GLY A 222 -2.72 5.26 29.86
CA GLY A 222 -2.96 6.69 30.11
C GLY A 222 -2.22 7.67 29.19
N TYR A 223 -1.31 7.20 28.33
CA TYR A 223 -0.55 8.07 27.43
C TYR A 223 -1.04 8.00 25.99
N MET A 224 -1.11 6.80 25.41
CA MET A 224 -1.57 6.57 24.05
C MET A 224 -2.33 5.24 23.98
N VAL A 225 -3.38 5.23 23.16
CA VAL A 225 -4.01 4.00 22.68
C VAL A 225 -3.94 3.95 21.16
N GLY A 226 -3.80 2.75 20.61
CA GLY A 226 -3.81 2.55 19.17
C GLY A 226 -4.45 1.22 18.80
N ILE A 227 -5.33 1.24 17.80
CA ILE A 227 -6.02 0.03 17.35
C ILE A 227 -5.00 -1.00 16.84
N SER A 228 -5.11 -2.23 17.34
CA SER A 228 -4.27 -3.36 16.91
C SER A 228 -5.10 -4.38 16.14
N SER A 229 -6.28 -4.73 16.64
CA SER A 229 -7.22 -5.59 15.91
C SER A 229 -8.67 -5.31 16.33
N ILE A 230 -9.61 -5.70 15.47
CA ILE A 230 -11.03 -5.65 15.77
C ILE A 230 -11.72 -6.86 15.16
N ILE A 231 -12.60 -7.48 15.92
CA ILE A 231 -13.46 -8.57 15.47
C ILE A 231 -14.88 -8.27 15.93
N LYS A 232 -15.85 -8.64 15.09
CA LYS A 232 -17.24 -8.77 15.51
C LYS A 232 -17.54 -10.24 15.72
N ASP A 233 -17.93 -10.60 16.92
CA ASP A 233 -18.36 -11.95 17.27
C ASP A 233 -19.80 -11.88 17.75
N GLU A 234 -20.70 -12.52 17.01
CA GLU A 234 -22.15 -12.43 17.21
C GLU A 234 -22.65 -10.97 17.21
N GLN A 235 -23.12 -10.49 18.37
CA GLN A 235 -23.68 -9.14 18.54
C GLN A 235 -22.71 -8.17 19.24
N GLU A 236 -21.44 -8.54 19.40
CA GLU A 236 -20.46 -7.73 20.12
C GLU A 236 -19.18 -7.53 19.31
N TYR A 237 -18.69 -6.29 19.31
CA TYR A 237 -17.37 -5.95 18.81
C TYR A 237 -16.36 -6.05 19.94
N LYS A 238 -15.20 -6.64 19.64
CA LYS A 238 -14.02 -6.67 20.52
C LYS A 238 -12.90 -5.93 19.80
N MET A 239 -12.45 -4.82 20.39
CA MET A 239 -11.29 -4.08 19.94
C MET A 239 -10.10 -4.41 20.84
N TYR A 240 -9.06 -4.95 20.22
CA TYR A 240 -7.76 -5.17 20.83
C TYR A 240 -6.89 -3.96 20.49
N TYR A 241 -6.36 -3.28 21.50
CA TYR A 241 -5.61 -2.05 21.32
C TYR A 241 -4.25 -2.11 22.00
N ALA A 242 -3.25 -1.52 21.35
CA ALA A 242 -1.97 -1.23 21.96
C ALA A 242 -2.14 -0.08 22.94
N ALA A 243 -1.56 -0.21 24.12
CA ALA A 243 -1.65 0.76 25.19
C ALA A 243 -0.26 1.11 25.71
N PHE A 244 -0.05 2.41 25.93
CA PHE A 244 1.20 2.98 26.40
C PHE A 244 0.94 3.75 27.69
N SER A 245 1.78 3.51 28.69
CA SER A 245 1.83 4.31 29.91
C SER A 245 2.76 5.51 29.73
N ALA A 246 2.57 6.58 30.50
CA ALA A 246 3.39 7.79 30.41
C ALA A 246 4.83 7.62 30.94
N TYR A 247 5.09 6.56 31.71
CA TYR A 247 6.32 6.39 32.50
C TYR A 247 6.99 5.01 32.30
N GLY A 248 6.64 4.27 31.26
CA GLY A 248 7.19 2.93 30.99
C GLY A 248 7.54 2.72 29.52
N THR A 249 8.55 1.87 29.28
CA THR A 249 8.93 1.40 27.93
C THR A 249 8.13 0.19 27.48
N LYS A 250 7.27 -0.35 28.36
CA LYS A 250 6.46 -1.55 28.12
C LYS A 250 5.12 -1.15 27.53
N ASN A 251 4.74 -1.81 26.44
CA ASN A 251 3.44 -1.68 25.79
C ASN A 251 2.55 -2.82 26.27
N PHE A 252 1.26 -2.56 26.37
CA PHE A 252 0.25 -3.53 26.78
C PHE A 252 -0.75 -3.77 25.65
N VAL A 253 -1.44 -4.92 25.70
CA VAL A 253 -2.65 -5.13 24.90
C VAL A 253 -3.85 -4.98 25.81
N GLY A 254 -4.68 -3.98 25.50
CA GLY A 254 -5.98 -3.77 26.11
C GLY A 254 -7.12 -4.36 25.29
N LEU A 255 -8.28 -4.51 25.93
CA LEU A 255 -9.53 -4.89 25.31
C LEU A 255 -10.58 -3.82 25.56
N ALA A 256 -11.34 -3.47 24.54
CA ALA A 256 -12.59 -2.74 24.70
C ALA A 256 -13.72 -3.48 23.96
N VAL A 257 -14.92 -3.47 24.54
CA VAL A 257 -16.11 -4.11 23.96
C VAL A 257 -17.15 -3.07 23.57
N SER A 258 -17.95 -3.38 22.57
CA SER A 258 -19.00 -2.50 22.09
C SER A 258 -20.14 -3.27 21.45
N LYS A 259 -21.38 -2.78 21.55
CA LYS A 259 -22.53 -3.32 20.80
C LYS A 259 -22.74 -2.65 19.46
N ASP A 260 -22.31 -1.39 19.31
CA ASP A 260 -22.53 -0.57 18.11
C ASP A 260 -21.23 -0.32 17.31
N GLY A 261 -20.06 -0.56 17.90
CA GLY A 261 -18.74 -0.26 17.34
C GLY A 261 -18.34 1.21 17.44
N LEU A 262 -19.13 2.05 18.12
CA LEU A 262 -18.93 3.50 18.25
C LEU A 262 -18.75 3.93 19.71
N THR A 263 -19.41 3.24 20.62
CA THR A 263 -19.34 3.45 22.06
C THR A 263 -18.67 2.25 22.71
N TRP A 264 -17.55 2.47 23.36
CA TRP A 264 -16.66 1.41 23.81
C TRP A 264 -16.50 1.40 25.32
N GLU A 265 -16.59 0.21 25.91
CA GLU A 265 -16.29 -0.05 27.33
C GLU A 265 -14.95 -0.77 27.42
N LYS A 266 -13.98 -0.18 28.12
CA LYS A 266 -12.65 -0.78 28.30
C LYS A 266 -12.68 -1.82 29.40
N TYR A 267 -11.99 -2.93 29.17
CA TYR A 267 -11.56 -3.81 30.25
C TYR A 267 -10.54 -3.06 31.14
N PRO A 268 -10.62 -3.23 32.47
CA PRO A 268 -9.80 -2.46 33.41
C PRO A 268 -8.31 -2.83 33.36
N ASP A 269 -7.99 -4.07 32.99
CA ASP A 269 -6.64 -4.63 33.02
C ASP A 269 -6.14 -5.02 31.62
N PRO A 270 -4.81 -5.01 31.39
CA PRO A 270 -4.21 -5.62 30.21
C PRO A 270 -4.60 -7.09 30.06
N ILE A 271 -4.92 -7.51 28.85
CA ILE A 271 -5.32 -8.90 28.53
C ILE A 271 -4.18 -9.76 28.00
N LEU A 272 -3.06 -9.12 27.62
CA LEU A 272 -1.82 -9.82 27.26
C LEU A 272 -0.62 -9.03 27.74
N THR A 273 0.32 -9.73 28.36
CA THR A 273 1.62 -9.21 28.77
C THR A 273 2.73 -10.11 28.24
N VAL A 274 3.91 -9.54 28.06
CA VAL A 274 5.12 -10.26 27.64
C VAL A 274 6.19 -10.20 28.73
N PRO A 275 7.21 -11.09 28.67
CA PRO A 275 8.36 -11.04 29.57
C PRO A 275 9.01 -9.65 29.63
N ASP A 276 9.65 -9.31 30.75
CA ASP A 276 10.17 -7.95 30.98
C ASP A 276 11.33 -7.55 30.07
N ASN A 277 12.00 -8.53 29.44
CA ASN A 277 13.03 -8.29 28.43
C ASN A 277 12.47 -8.07 27.01
N GLU A 278 11.15 -8.10 26.85
CA GLU A 278 10.46 -7.83 25.58
C GLU A 278 9.62 -6.55 25.66
N THR A 279 9.70 -5.73 24.61
CA THR A 279 8.95 -4.48 24.44
C THR A 279 8.20 -4.52 23.10
N GLY A 280 7.65 -3.39 22.64
CA GLY A 280 7.09 -3.32 21.28
C GLY A 280 5.88 -4.21 21.02
N LEU A 281 5.22 -4.72 22.07
CA LEU A 281 4.11 -5.67 21.94
C LEU A 281 3.00 -5.10 21.04
N CYS A 282 2.71 -5.80 19.95
CA CYS A 282 1.70 -5.39 18.98
C CYS A 282 0.88 -6.61 18.51
N ALA A 283 -0.38 -6.68 18.94
CA ALA A 283 -1.34 -7.74 18.60
C ALA A 283 -2.14 -7.43 17.33
N SER A 284 -1.47 -7.45 16.19
CA SER A 284 -2.01 -6.92 14.92
C SER A 284 -3.10 -7.77 14.25
N GLY A 285 -3.33 -9.00 14.73
CA GLY A 285 -4.33 -9.90 14.16
C GLY A 285 -5.04 -10.70 15.23
N VAL A 286 -6.35 -10.55 15.34
CA VAL A 286 -7.21 -11.42 16.13
C VAL A 286 -8.29 -11.98 15.23
N VAL A 287 -8.43 -13.29 15.22
CA VAL A 287 -9.38 -14.01 14.38
C VAL A 287 -10.01 -15.15 15.19
N LYS A 288 -11.26 -15.50 14.89
CA LYS A 288 -11.95 -16.63 15.50
C LYS A 288 -12.10 -17.75 14.46
N LYS A 289 -11.76 -18.97 14.86
CA LYS A 289 -12.06 -20.21 14.13
C LYS A 289 -12.79 -21.15 15.08
N ASP A 290 -13.98 -21.57 14.68
CA ASP A 290 -14.91 -22.35 15.50
C ASP A 290 -15.17 -21.66 16.86
N THR A 291 -14.70 -22.25 17.95
CA THR A 291 -14.87 -21.76 19.34
C THR A 291 -13.61 -21.12 19.91
N THR A 292 -12.55 -20.97 19.11
CA THR A 292 -11.24 -20.49 19.57
C THR A 292 -10.88 -19.18 18.90
N TYR A 293 -10.44 -18.21 19.68
CA TYR A 293 -9.78 -17.01 19.20
C TYR A 293 -8.28 -17.23 19.12
N TYR A 294 -7.67 -16.68 18.07
CA TYR A 294 -6.24 -16.70 17.82
C TYR A 294 -5.77 -15.26 17.74
N MET A 295 -4.76 -14.92 18.54
CA MET A 295 -4.08 -13.62 18.51
C MET A 295 -2.67 -13.80 17.96
N PHE A 296 -2.35 -13.04 16.93
CA PHE A 296 -1.04 -12.97 16.31
C PHE A 296 -0.38 -11.65 16.70
N TYR A 297 0.81 -11.75 17.28
CA TYR A 297 1.51 -10.60 17.84
C TYR A 297 3.01 -10.68 17.59
N HIS A 298 3.69 -9.54 17.64
CA HIS A 298 5.15 -9.50 17.68
C HIS A 298 5.63 -8.65 18.84
N THR A 299 6.90 -8.78 19.16
CA THR A 299 7.61 -8.00 20.17
C THR A 299 8.97 -7.56 19.65
N GLU A 300 9.56 -6.58 20.32
CA GLU A 300 10.95 -6.18 20.18
C GLU A 300 11.77 -6.77 21.36
N PRO A 301 13.02 -7.18 21.14
CA PRO A 301 13.79 -7.10 19.88
C PRO A 301 13.59 -8.32 18.95
N THR A 302 12.67 -9.24 19.26
CA THR A 302 12.59 -10.52 18.54
C THR A 302 12.18 -10.38 17.08
N LEU A 303 11.26 -9.45 16.78
CA LEU A 303 10.75 -9.15 15.43
C LEU A 303 10.27 -10.40 14.67
N LYS A 304 9.63 -11.31 15.41
CA LYS A 304 9.00 -12.53 14.92
C LYS A 304 7.53 -12.52 15.31
N ILE A 305 6.70 -13.22 14.54
CA ILE A 305 5.28 -13.34 14.84
C ILE A 305 5.06 -14.56 15.74
N ASN A 306 4.47 -14.29 16.89
CA ASN A 306 4.01 -15.21 17.91
C ASN A 306 2.49 -15.37 17.82
N MET A 307 1.98 -16.41 18.47
CA MET A 307 0.56 -16.73 18.55
C MET A 307 0.13 -17.02 20.00
N ALA A 308 -1.10 -16.65 20.33
CA ALA A 308 -1.79 -17.02 21.57
C ALA A 308 -3.23 -17.43 21.26
N GLU A 309 -3.78 -18.33 22.08
CA GLU A 309 -5.15 -18.84 21.94
C GLU A 309 -6.02 -18.40 23.12
N SER A 310 -7.31 -18.24 22.86
CA SER A 310 -8.31 -17.94 23.89
C SER A 310 -9.67 -18.58 23.56
N LYS A 311 -10.45 -18.92 24.58
CA LYS A 311 -11.84 -19.41 24.42
C LYS A 311 -12.89 -18.32 24.58
N ASP A 312 -12.55 -17.22 25.22
CA ASP A 312 -13.45 -16.09 25.49
C ASP A 312 -12.98 -14.77 24.84
N GLY A 313 -11.78 -14.76 24.27
CA GLY A 313 -11.15 -13.58 23.68
C GLY A 313 -10.61 -12.60 24.72
N ILE A 314 -10.57 -12.98 26.00
CA ILE A 314 -10.13 -12.16 27.13
C ILE A 314 -8.90 -12.80 27.78
N HIS A 315 -8.95 -14.09 28.08
CA HIS A 315 -7.85 -14.82 28.70
C HIS A 315 -7.05 -15.56 27.65
N TRP A 316 -5.78 -15.17 27.48
CA TRP A 316 -4.91 -15.66 26.42
C TRP A 316 -3.82 -16.58 26.93
N THR A 317 -3.63 -17.71 26.27
CA THR A 317 -2.53 -18.64 26.50
C THR A 317 -1.57 -18.57 25.32
N GLN A 318 -0.34 -18.11 25.56
CA GLN A 318 0.70 -18.08 24.53
C GLN A 318 1.05 -19.49 24.06
N TYR A 319 1.19 -19.66 22.75
CA TYR A 319 1.58 -20.94 22.16
C TYR A 319 3.02 -21.30 22.56
N LYS A 320 3.20 -22.49 23.15
CA LYS A 320 4.53 -22.94 23.64
C LYS A 320 5.57 -23.08 22.54
N GLY A 321 5.14 -23.28 21.29
CA GLY A 321 6.03 -23.39 20.13
C GLY A 321 6.30 -22.06 19.43
N ASN A 322 5.99 -20.92 20.06
CA ASN A 322 6.32 -19.61 19.51
C ASN A 322 7.83 -19.48 19.23
N PRO A 323 8.21 -18.77 18.14
CA PRO A 323 7.37 -18.04 17.19
C PRO A 323 6.73 -18.93 16.10
N VAL A 324 5.59 -18.52 15.55
CA VAL A 324 4.91 -19.19 14.42
C VAL A 324 5.39 -18.70 13.05
N LEU A 325 6.00 -17.51 12.98
CA LEU A 325 6.67 -17.02 11.76
C LEU A 325 7.95 -16.26 12.13
N ALA A 326 9.07 -16.64 11.51
CA ALA A 326 10.37 -15.98 11.64
C ALA A 326 10.91 -15.60 10.24
N PRO A 327 11.74 -14.54 10.11
CA PRO A 327 12.31 -14.17 8.81
C PRO A 327 13.24 -15.27 8.29
N VAL A 328 12.96 -15.75 7.07
CA VAL A 328 13.76 -16.76 6.35
C VAL A 328 14.01 -16.38 4.89
N ALA A 329 13.18 -15.50 4.32
CA ALA A 329 13.35 -15.02 2.95
C ALA A 329 14.21 -13.74 2.92
N PRO A 330 15.04 -13.52 1.88
CA PRO A 330 15.93 -12.34 1.81
C PRO A 330 15.21 -11.00 1.99
N TRP A 331 14.01 -10.84 1.45
CA TRP A 331 13.23 -9.59 1.54
C TRP A 331 12.64 -9.34 2.95
N GLU A 332 12.52 -10.35 3.79
CA GLU A 332 12.02 -10.23 5.17
C GLU A 332 13.05 -9.56 6.09
N MET A 333 14.32 -9.53 5.67
CA MET A 333 15.39 -8.78 6.33
C MET A 333 15.51 -9.15 7.83
N SER A 334 15.48 -8.15 8.71
CA SER A 334 15.67 -8.32 10.15
C SER A 334 14.42 -8.75 10.91
N GLY A 335 13.24 -8.83 10.27
CA GLY A 335 12.03 -9.17 11.01
C GLY A 335 10.74 -9.18 10.21
N VAL A 336 9.80 -10.01 10.67
CA VAL A 336 8.41 -10.10 10.18
C VAL A 336 7.46 -9.60 11.26
N VAL A 337 6.59 -8.67 10.90
CA VAL A 337 5.79 -7.88 11.86
C VAL A 337 4.40 -7.56 11.30
N TYR A 338 3.53 -7.05 12.17
CA TYR A 338 2.19 -6.57 11.82
C TYR A 338 1.31 -7.62 11.12
N ALA A 339 1.23 -8.82 11.68
CA ALA A 339 0.41 -9.91 11.17
C ALA A 339 -1.09 -9.55 11.18
N SER A 340 -1.64 -9.19 10.02
CA SER A 340 -3.08 -9.09 9.82
C SER A 340 -3.60 -10.43 9.32
N VAL A 341 -4.48 -11.05 10.10
CA VAL A 341 -4.94 -12.43 9.86
C VAL A 341 -6.45 -12.50 9.73
N VAL A 342 -6.93 -13.26 8.75
CA VAL A 342 -8.34 -13.67 8.60
C VAL A 342 -8.42 -15.19 8.48
N TYR A 343 -9.60 -15.75 8.74
CA TYR A 343 -9.93 -17.15 8.48
C TYR A 343 -11.05 -17.18 7.44
N ASP A 344 -10.80 -17.80 6.28
CA ASP A 344 -11.71 -17.76 5.13
C ASP A 344 -12.73 -18.92 5.10
N GLY A 345 -12.84 -19.66 6.20
CA GLY A 345 -13.64 -20.88 6.30
C GLY A 345 -12.87 -22.15 5.95
N LYS A 346 -11.69 -22.04 5.34
CA LYS A 346 -10.83 -23.19 4.98
C LYS A 346 -9.46 -23.10 5.65
N GLN A 347 -8.87 -21.90 5.67
CA GLN A 347 -7.51 -21.67 6.15
C GLN A 347 -7.37 -20.25 6.70
N PHE A 348 -6.33 -20.06 7.50
CA PHE A 348 -5.84 -18.75 7.89
C PHE A 348 -5.06 -18.13 6.73
N ILE A 349 -5.25 -16.83 6.53
CA ILE A 349 -4.50 -16.01 5.59
C ILE A 349 -3.92 -14.84 6.37
N MET A 350 -2.60 -14.66 6.29
CA MET A 350 -1.86 -13.59 6.93
C MET A 350 -1.25 -12.68 5.87
N VAL A 351 -1.48 -11.37 6.01
CA VAL A 351 -0.62 -10.34 5.42
C VAL A 351 0.31 -9.83 6.52
N TYR A 352 1.61 -9.73 6.23
CA TYR A 352 2.62 -9.25 7.17
C TYR A 352 3.59 -8.29 6.48
N GLY A 353 4.21 -7.41 7.26
CA GLY A 353 5.25 -6.50 6.79
C GLY A 353 6.64 -6.94 7.23
N ASN A 354 7.67 -6.41 6.57
CA ASN A 354 9.04 -6.47 7.09
C ASN A 354 9.34 -5.29 8.03
N TRP A 355 10.27 -5.48 8.98
CA TRP A 355 10.58 -4.46 10.00
C TRP A 355 11.06 -3.14 9.42
N ILE A 356 11.78 -3.19 8.28
CA ILE A 356 12.29 -2.00 7.59
C ILE A 356 11.20 -1.25 6.80
N ARG A 357 9.95 -1.73 6.79
CA ARG A 357 8.76 -1.07 6.21
C ARG A 357 8.85 -0.86 4.70
N GLN A 358 9.47 -1.79 4.00
CA GLN A 358 9.70 -1.71 2.54
C GLN A 358 8.85 -2.70 1.75
N ALA A 359 8.33 -3.75 2.40
CA ALA A 359 7.63 -4.82 1.70
C ALA A 359 6.56 -5.50 2.57
N LEU A 360 5.54 -6.02 1.89
CA LEU A 360 4.48 -6.86 2.45
C LEU A 360 4.54 -8.26 1.82
N GLY A 361 4.24 -9.28 2.62
CA GLY A 361 4.10 -10.66 2.18
C GLY A 361 2.77 -11.26 2.61
N ILE A 362 2.41 -12.36 1.97
CA ILE A 362 1.26 -13.21 2.32
C ILE A 362 1.76 -14.59 2.74
N ALA A 363 1.12 -15.16 3.75
CA ALA A 363 1.27 -16.55 4.13
C ALA A 363 -0.09 -17.17 4.45
N THR A 364 -0.19 -18.49 4.32
CA THR A 364 -1.41 -19.25 4.61
C THR A 364 -1.13 -20.39 5.56
N SER A 365 -2.12 -20.79 6.35
CA SER A 365 -1.97 -21.87 7.32
C SER A 365 -3.30 -22.59 7.56
N PRO A 366 -3.35 -23.92 7.64
CA PRO A 366 -4.57 -24.64 8.01
C PRO A 366 -4.90 -24.55 9.52
N ASP A 367 -3.88 -24.34 10.35
CA ASP A 367 -3.94 -24.46 11.81
C ASP A 367 -3.52 -23.19 12.57
N GLY A 368 -3.03 -22.17 11.88
CA GLY A 368 -2.54 -20.92 12.48
C GLY A 368 -1.13 -21.05 13.08
N ILE A 369 -0.50 -22.21 12.98
CA ILE A 369 0.82 -22.52 13.52
C ILE A 369 1.83 -22.72 12.39
N ASN A 370 1.48 -23.54 11.40
CA ASN A 370 2.34 -23.91 10.29
C ASN A 370 2.02 -23.05 9.07
N TRP A 371 2.90 -22.09 8.79
CA TRP A 371 2.67 -21.08 7.75
C TRP A 371 3.43 -21.37 6.45
N GLN A 372 2.71 -21.47 5.35
CA GLN A 372 3.24 -21.51 4.00
C GLN A 372 3.22 -20.11 3.37
N ARG A 373 4.39 -19.56 3.08
CA ARG A 373 4.54 -18.29 2.35
C ARG A 373 4.06 -18.41 0.91
N ASP A 374 3.45 -17.34 0.41
CA ASP A 374 3.15 -17.24 -1.01
C ASP A 374 4.45 -17.22 -1.83
N LYS A 375 4.44 -17.89 -2.98
CA LYS A 375 5.60 -17.94 -3.89
C LYS A 375 5.87 -16.59 -4.57
N ALA A 376 4.85 -15.74 -4.67
CA ALA A 376 4.96 -14.40 -5.22
C ALA A 376 5.44 -13.35 -4.19
N ASN A 377 5.80 -13.76 -2.97
CA ASN A 377 6.33 -12.83 -1.97
C ASN A 377 7.67 -12.21 -2.41
N PRO A 378 7.90 -10.91 -2.14
CA PRO A 378 6.95 -9.97 -1.52
C PRO A 378 5.84 -9.57 -2.49
N VAL A 379 4.59 -9.59 -2.02
CA VAL A 379 3.42 -9.25 -2.85
C VAL A 379 3.28 -7.75 -3.08
N PHE A 380 3.89 -6.91 -2.25
CA PHE A 380 3.88 -5.46 -2.47
C PHE A 380 5.14 -4.84 -1.87
N GLN A 381 5.72 -3.87 -2.57
CA GLN A 381 6.92 -3.17 -2.16
C GLN A 381 6.72 -1.66 -2.30
N VAL A 382 7.47 -0.87 -1.53
CA VAL A 382 7.30 0.60 -1.53
C VAL A 382 7.56 1.22 -2.90
N ASN A 383 8.47 0.66 -3.69
CA ASN A 383 8.75 1.10 -5.06
C ASN A 383 7.63 0.74 -6.06
N PHE A 384 6.62 -0.04 -5.64
CA PHE A 384 5.41 -0.32 -6.42
C PHE A 384 4.25 0.62 -6.06
N THR A 385 4.47 1.57 -5.16
CA THR A 385 3.47 2.60 -4.86
C THR A 385 3.33 3.57 -6.04
N SER A 386 2.09 3.96 -6.33
CA SER A 386 1.74 4.86 -7.42
C SER A 386 2.45 6.20 -7.24
N HIS A 387 3.11 6.67 -8.29
CA HIS A 387 3.84 7.94 -8.26
C HIS A 387 4.91 8.04 -7.15
N GLN A 388 5.31 6.90 -6.56
CA GLN A 388 6.21 6.85 -5.40
C GLN A 388 5.75 7.81 -4.28
N TRP A 389 4.43 7.87 -4.05
CA TRP A 389 3.83 8.87 -3.16
C TRP A 389 4.31 8.78 -1.71
N THR A 390 4.90 7.64 -1.32
CA THR A 390 5.40 7.39 0.03
C THR A 390 6.77 6.70 0.03
N ASN A 391 7.52 6.84 1.12
CA ASN A 391 8.86 6.28 1.30
C ASN A 391 8.89 5.04 2.23
N TYR A 392 7.77 4.67 2.85
CA TYR A 392 7.62 3.39 3.52
C TYR A 392 6.16 2.93 3.56
N ILE A 393 5.96 1.63 3.73
CA ILE A 393 4.65 0.99 3.86
C ILE A 393 4.60 0.21 5.18
N ASN A 394 3.57 0.46 5.99
CA ASN A 394 3.48 -0.08 7.34
C ASN A 394 2.03 -0.45 7.74
N TYR A 395 1.88 -1.19 8.84
CA TYR A 395 0.58 -1.57 9.42
C TYR A 395 -0.43 -2.13 8.40
N PRO A 396 -0.08 -3.19 7.65
CA PRO A 396 -1.01 -3.79 6.72
C PRO A 396 -2.26 -4.29 7.45
N PHE A 397 -3.40 -4.17 6.79
CA PHE A 397 -4.65 -4.78 7.19
C PHE A 397 -5.28 -5.46 5.98
N PHE A 398 -5.38 -6.78 6.04
CA PHE A 398 -6.02 -7.59 5.03
C PHE A 398 -7.53 -7.58 5.22
N PHE A 399 -8.23 -6.99 4.26
CA PHE A 399 -9.67 -7.01 4.19
C PHE A 399 -10.11 -8.05 3.14
N LYS A 400 -10.96 -8.99 3.57
CA LYS A 400 -11.57 -9.99 2.71
C LYS A 400 -13.08 -10.03 2.95
N ASN A 401 -13.86 -9.85 1.89
CA ASN A 401 -15.31 -9.98 1.90
C ASN A 401 -15.79 -10.68 0.63
N GLY A 402 -16.07 -11.98 0.72
CA GLY A 402 -16.25 -12.84 -0.45
C GLY A 402 -15.00 -12.85 -1.33
N ASP A 403 -15.19 -12.51 -2.61
CA ASP A 403 -14.11 -12.41 -3.60
C ASP A 403 -13.37 -11.07 -3.57
N GLN A 404 -13.88 -10.08 -2.83
CA GLN A 404 -13.21 -8.80 -2.69
C GLN A 404 -12.06 -8.90 -1.70
N GLU A 405 -10.84 -8.65 -2.18
CA GLU A 405 -9.62 -8.64 -1.38
C GLU A 405 -8.89 -7.30 -1.53
N ARG A 406 -8.56 -6.70 -0.38
CA ARG A 406 -7.85 -5.41 -0.30
C ARG A 406 -6.83 -5.47 0.81
N ILE A 407 -5.73 -4.74 0.67
CA ILE A 407 -4.82 -4.48 1.78
C ILE A 407 -4.79 -2.98 2.02
N TYR A 408 -5.27 -2.57 3.19
CA TYR A 408 -5.09 -1.21 3.68
C TYR A 408 -3.71 -1.12 4.33
N TYR A 409 -2.99 -0.03 4.11
CA TYR A 409 -1.68 0.18 4.69
C TYR A 409 -1.46 1.65 5.06
N THR A 410 -0.47 1.92 5.89
CA THR A 410 -0.04 3.26 6.26
C THR A 410 1.20 3.66 5.48
N GLY A 411 1.21 4.85 4.91
CA GLY A 411 2.39 5.46 4.30
C GLY A 411 2.43 6.97 4.58
N PRO A 412 3.59 7.55 4.92
CA PRO A 412 3.70 8.98 5.12
C PRO A 412 3.76 9.73 3.80
N ALA A 413 3.23 10.94 3.80
CA ALA A 413 3.45 11.95 2.77
C ALA A 413 3.38 13.33 3.41
N ASN A 414 4.22 14.26 2.96
CA ASN A 414 4.25 15.65 3.45
C ASN A 414 4.33 15.77 4.98
N GLY A 415 5.10 14.89 5.62
CA GLY A 415 5.33 14.91 7.07
C GLY A 415 4.20 14.29 7.92
N MET A 416 3.14 13.76 7.32
CA MET A 416 2.03 13.11 8.03
C MET A 416 1.86 11.66 7.59
N ASN A 417 1.44 10.79 8.51
CA ASN A 417 0.95 9.46 8.15
C ASN A 417 -0.43 9.54 7.47
N ASN A 418 -0.63 8.70 6.46
CA ASN A 418 -1.89 8.57 5.74
C ASN A 418 -2.23 7.09 5.57
N VAL A 419 -3.52 6.79 5.37
CA VAL A 419 -3.98 5.44 5.03
C VAL A 419 -4.19 5.34 3.52
N ALA A 420 -3.73 4.24 2.96
CA ALA A 420 -3.77 3.90 1.54
C ALA A 420 -4.30 2.47 1.35
N VAL A 421 -4.58 2.09 0.11
CA VAL A 421 -5.10 0.77 -0.24
C VAL A 421 -4.48 0.20 -1.51
N ILE A 422 -4.25 -1.11 -1.51
CA ILE A 422 -3.95 -1.91 -2.72
C ILE A 422 -5.04 -2.94 -2.95
N PHE A 423 -5.27 -3.27 -4.22
CA PHE A 423 -6.31 -4.20 -4.67
C PHE A 423 -5.67 -5.45 -5.29
N LYS A 424 -6.33 -6.59 -5.11
CA LYS A 424 -6.00 -7.80 -5.88
C LYS A 424 -6.68 -7.73 -7.26
N GLN A 425 -5.91 -7.99 -8.31
CA GLN A 425 -6.36 -8.07 -9.71
C GLN A 425 -7.15 -9.35 -9.99
#